data_AF-A0A1G8XS97-F1
#
_entry.id   AF-A0A1G8XS97-F1
#
_cell.length_a   1.000
_cell.length_b   1.000
_cell.length_c   1.000
_cell.angle_alpha   90.00
_cell.angle_beta   90.00
_cell.angle_gamma   90.00
#
_symmetry.space_group_name_H-M   'P 1'
#
loop_
_entity.id
_entity.type
_entity.pdbx_description
1 polymer ?
#
loop_
_entity_poly.entity_id
_entity_poly.type
_entity_poly.pdbx_seq_one_letter_code
_entity_poly.pdbx_strand_id
1 'polypeptide(L)'
;MDLSMSTPGNASAACTSVDFDPEQLTDAQLAGHACVACGSETNHLTPVNLYIHVGGESQLYACSGSEPATTDANDPAVAAHIQKEADKAAEAAAAKVRYRHAATMDAVRKDLRERPTAYWLTSHPCDQWCTNGNIHRSGDDPDDRVHESDFHSVTFDTMDPSTSYAEYQPPEMRFLLQRGYRESEPRLYMEMEDEPVAWATLREAELLAFRILDLVRQARGQEPPRTQLFDSEGRCADRECVTCHAEQSQASA
;
A
#
# COMPACT_ATOMS: atom_id res chain seq x y z
N MET A 1 -51.04 -59.36 -6.80
CA MET A 1 -50.91 -58.03 -7.43
C MET A 1 -49.43 -57.74 -7.47
N ASP A 2 -48.82 -58.01 -8.63
CA ASP A 2 -47.37 -57.90 -8.85
C ASP A 2 -47.10 -56.53 -9.49
N LEU A 3 -46.39 -55.65 -8.77
CA LEU A 3 -45.93 -54.36 -9.29
C LEU A 3 -44.54 -54.56 -9.91
N SER A 4 -44.54 -54.92 -11.18
CA SER A 4 -43.35 -54.88 -12.04
C SER A 4 -42.92 -53.43 -12.22
N MET A 5 -41.91 -52.99 -11.46
CA MET A 5 -41.17 -51.76 -11.76
C MET A 5 -40.17 -52.06 -12.87
N SER A 6 -40.46 -51.54 -14.06
CA SER A 6 -39.52 -51.56 -15.18
C SER A 6 -38.37 -50.62 -14.86
N THR A 7 -37.17 -51.18 -14.67
CA THR A 7 -35.93 -50.42 -14.65
C THR A 7 -35.69 -49.80 -16.04
N PRO A 8 -35.48 -48.48 -16.15
CA PRO A 8 -35.13 -47.88 -17.43
C PRO A 8 -33.78 -48.43 -17.89
N GLY A 9 -33.74 -48.97 -19.11
CA GLY A 9 -32.55 -49.49 -19.75
C GLY A 9 -31.51 -48.38 -19.94
N ASN A 10 -30.37 -48.53 -19.27
CA ASN A 10 -29.30 -47.55 -19.19
C ASN A 10 -28.36 -47.68 -20.41
N ALA A 11 -28.88 -47.41 -21.61
CA ALA A 11 -28.06 -47.34 -22.83
C ALA A 11 -27.77 -45.87 -23.14
N SER A 12 -26.57 -45.41 -22.74
CA SER A 12 -26.05 -44.06 -22.99
C SER A 12 -25.75 -43.88 -24.48
N ALA A 13 -26.77 -43.57 -25.28
CA ALA A 13 -26.59 -43.16 -26.66
C ALA A 13 -25.99 -41.75 -26.68
N ALA A 14 -24.96 -41.53 -27.50
CA ALA A 14 -24.36 -40.22 -27.67
C ALA A 14 -25.41 -39.20 -28.14
N CYS A 15 -25.53 -38.08 -27.45
CA CYS A 15 -26.45 -37.00 -27.82
C CYS A 15 -25.74 -36.05 -28.80
N THR A 16 -25.40 -36.55 -29.99
CA THR A 16 -24.59 -35.81 -30.98
C THR A 16 -25.39 -34.83 -31.84
N SER A 17 -26.72 -34.94 -31.86
CA SER A 17 -27.62 -33.94 -32.44
C SER A 17 -28.67 -33.56 -31.40
N VAL A 18 -28.67 -32.31 -30.97
CA VAL A 18 -29.62 -31.81 -29.98
C VAL A 18 -30.45 -30.70 -30.62
N ASP A 19 -31.72 -30.99 -30.86
CA ASP A 19 -32.74 -29.98 -31.06
C ASP A 19 -33.31 -29.70 -29.66
N PHE A 20 -33.01 -28.54 -29.09
CA PHE A 20 -33.46 -28.14 -27.75
C PHE A 20 -34.14 -26.79 -27.82
N ASP A 21 -35.18 -26.64 -27.01
CA ASP A 21 -35.82 -25.37 -26.75
C ASP A 21 -35.05 -24.64 -25.63
N PRO A 22 -34.37 -23.53 -25.92
CA PRO A 22 -33.56 -22.83 -24.93
C PRO A 22 -34.37 -22.28 -23.75
N GLU A 23 -35.69 -22.10 -23.89
CA GLU A 23 -36.56 -21.68 -22.78
C GLU A 23 -36.84 -22.81 -21.78
N GLN A 24 -36.50 -24.05 -22.14
CA GLN A 24 -36.72 -25.25 -21.30
C GLN A 24 -35.44 -25.76 -20.62
N LEU A 25 -34.30 -25.08 -20.81
CA LEU A 25 -33.05 -25.46 -20.18
C LEU A 25 -33.08 -25.16 -18.68
N THR A 26 -32.55 -26.09 -17.88
CA THR A 26 -32.37 -25.90 -16.44
C THR A 26 -31.14 -25.03 -16.15
N ASP A 27 -31.07 -24.46 -14.93
CA ASP A 27 -29.89 -23.71 -14.49
C ASP A 27 -28.60 -24.53 -14.57
N ALA A 28 -28.67 -25.83 -14.24
CA ALA A 28 -27.53 -26.75 -14.37
C ALA A 28 -27.09 -26.93 -15.83
N GLN A 29 -28.02 -26.96 -16.79
CA GLN A 29 -27.69 -27.03 -18.22
C GLN A 29 -27.08 -25.71 -18.73
N LEU A 30 -27.63 -24.56 -18.30
CA LEU A 30 -27.13 -23.22 -18.66
C LEU A 30 -25.76 -22.91 -18.06
N ALA A 31 -25.46 -23.44 -16.88
CA ALA A 31 -24.16 -23.35 -16.22
C ALA A 31 -23.12 -24.37 -16.76
N GLY A 32 -23.52 -25.25 -17.69
CA GLY A 32 -22.64 -26.27 -18.26
C GLY A 32 -22.35 -27.46 -17.34
N HIS A 33 -23.18 -27.68 -16.31
CA HIS A 33 -23.07 -28.81 -15.38
C HIS A 33 -23.90 -30.03 -15.80
N ALA A 34 -24.87 -29.86 -16.71
CA ALA A 34 -25.73 -30.94 -17.20
C ALA A 34 -25.77 -31.00 -18.73
N CYS A 35 -26.00 -32.20 -19.27
CA CYS A 35 -26.23 -32.41 -20.69
C CYS A 35 -27.50 -31.69 -21.16
N VAL A 36 -27.40 -30.85 -22.20
CA VAL A 36 -28.56 -30.12 -22.75
C VAL A 36 -29.63 -31.03 -23.37
N ALA A 37 -29.28 -32.27 -23.73
CA ALA A 37 -30.22 -33.20 -24.34
C ALA A 37 -30.98 -34.07 -23.33
N CYS A 38 -30.32 -34.54 -22.27
CA CYS A 38 -30.90 -35.52 -21.34
C CYS A 38 -30.91 -35.07 -19.87
N GLY A 39 -30.34 -33.91 -19.55
CA GLY A 39 -30.30 -33.36 -18.19
C GLY A 39 -29.35 -34.07 -17.23
N SER A 40 -28.57 -35.06 -17.70
CA SER A 40 -27.61 -35.77 -16.84
C SER A 40 -26.43 -34.87 -16.45
N GLU A 41 -26.17 -34.77 -15.14
CA GLU A 41 -24.99 -34.13 -14.55
C GLU A 41 -23.82 -35.11 -14.33
N THR A 42 -24.08 -36.41 -14.46
CA THR A 42 -23.11 -37.47 -14.14
C THR A 42 -22.32 -37.97 -15.34
N ASN A 43 -22.82 -37.72 -16.55
CA ASN A 43 -22.19 -38.18 -17.78
C ASN A 43 -21.05 -37.27 -18.23
N HIS A 44 -20.13 -37.81 -19.02
CA HIS A 44 -19.09 -36.99 -19.63
C HIS A 44 -19.72 -36.01 -20.64
N LEU A 45 -19.42 -34.73 -20.45
CA LEU A 45 -20.01 -33.61 -21.18
C LEU A 45 -18.97 -33.04 -22.16
N THR A 46 -19.31 -33.01 -23.45
CA THR A 46 -18.51 -32.35 -24.48
C THR A 46 -19.19 -31.06 -24.94
N PRO A 47 -18.44 -29.96 -25.16
CA PRO A 47 -19.01 -28.71 -25.63
C PRO A 47 -19.63 -28.90 -27.02
N VAL A 48 -20.83 -28.35 -27.24
CA VAL A 48 -21.55 -28.49 -28.51
C VAL A 48 -21.63 -27.15 -29.23
N ASN A 49 -22.31 -26.18 -28.62
CA ASN A 49 -22.56 -24.87 -29.20
C ASN A 49 -22.46 -23.78 -28.13
N LEU A 50 -22.04 -22.59 -28.55
CA LEU A 50 -22.13 -21.37 -27.75
C LEU A 50 -23.55 -20.81 -27.89
N TYR A 51 -24.24 -20.60 -26.77
CA TYR A 51 -25.59 -20.04 -26.73
C TYR A 51 -25.56 -18.62 -26.17
N ILE A 52 -26.08 -17.66 -26.94
CA ILE A 52 -26.16 -16.24 -26.56
C ILE A 52 -27.56 -15.96 -26.04
N HIS A 53 -27.67 -15.50 -24.80
CA HIS A 53 -28.93 -15.15 -24.15
C HIS A 53 -28.87 -13.76 -23.50
N VAL A 54 -30.00 -13.29 -22.96
CA VAL A 54 -30.13 -11.93 -22.38
C VAL A 54 -29.13 -11.67 -21.23
N GLY A 55 -28.63 -12.72 -20.58
CA GLY A 55 -27.65 -12.65 -19.48
C GLY A 55 -26.18 -12.79 -19.90
N GLY A 56 -25.87 -13.01 -21.18
CA GLY A 56 -24.51 -13.23 -21.67
C GLY A 56 -24.37 -14.45 -22.59
N GLU A 57 -23.15 -14.97 -22.70
CA GLU A 57 -22.83 -16.16 -23.49
C GLU A 57 -22.63 -17.37 -22.55
N SER A 58 -23.34 -18.46 -22.81
CA SER A 58 -23.18 -19.74 -22.12
C SER A 58 -22.65 -20.81 -23.07
N GLN A 59 -21.60 -21.52 -22.65
CA GLN A 59 -21.13 -22.71 -23.35
C GLN A 59 -22.04 -23.90 -22.98
N LEU A 60 -22.71 -24.48 -23.97
CA LEU A 60 -23.56 -25.66 -23.77
C LEU A 60 -22.78 -26.96 -23.99
N TYR A 61 -23.19 -28.00 -23.26
CA TYR A 61 -22.55 -29.32 -23.31
C TYR A 61 -23.57 -30.45 -23.49
N ALA A 62 -23.18 -31.51 -24.21
CA ALA A 62 -23.98 -32.72 -24.37
C ALA A 62 -23.17 -33.98 -24.04
N CYS A 63 -23.87 -35.07 -23.72
CA CYS A 63 -23.26 -36.36 -23.43
C CYS A 63 -22.50 -36.88 -24.66
N SER A 64 -21.21 -37.17 -24.50
CA SER A 64 -20.36 -37.68 -25.58
C SER A 64 -20.69 -39.14 -25.97
N GLY A 65 -21.43 -39.87 -25.13
CA GLY A 65 -21.76 -41.29 -25.31
C GLY A 65 -20.57 -42.25 -25.24
N SER A 66 -19.35 -41.73 -25.10
CA SER A 66 -18.16 -42.51 -24.78
C SER A 66 -18.09 -42.70 -23.27
N GLU A 67 -17.93 -43.95 -22.81
CA GLU A 67 -17.37 -44.18 -21.48
C GLU A 67 -16.08 -43.35 -21.35
N PRO A 68 -15.80 -42.73 -20.19
CA PRO A 68 -14.59 -41.94 -20.03
C PRO A 68 -13.44 -42.86 -20.42
N ALA A 69 -12.71 -42.49 -21.48
CA ALA A 69 -11.43 -43.10 -21.74
C ALA A 69 -10.67 -42.91 -20.44
N THR A 70 -10.41 -44.01 -19.73
CA THR A 70 -9.51 -44.00 -18.59
C THR A 70 -8.13 -43.73 -19.17
N THR A 71 -7.87 -42.48 -19.54
CA THR A 71 -6.52 -41.97 -19.63
C THR A 71 -5.98 -42.23 -18.23
N ASP A 72 -5.07 -43.18 -18.13
CA ASP A 72 -4.35 -43.47 -16.89
C ASP A 72 -3.77 -42.13 -16.43
N ALA A 73 -4.45 -41.44 -15.51
CA ALA A 73 -3.98 -40.21 -14.90
C ALA A 73 -2.67 -40.47 -14.11
N ASN A 74 -2.29 -41.73 -13.98
CA ASN A 74 -1.03 -42.22 -13.45
C ASN A 74 0.09 -42.33 -14.48
N ASP A 75 -0.14 -42.03 -15.77
CA ASP A 75 0.96 -41.94 -16.74
C ASP A 75 1.83 -40.72 -16.37
N PRO A 76 3.10 -40.92 -15.96
CA PRO A 76 3.98 -39.83 -15.59
C PRO A 76 4.20 -38.82 -16.73
N ALA A 77 4.05 -39.22 -18.00
CA ALA A 77 4.15 -38.31 -19.13
C ALA A 77 2.96 -37.34 -19.20
N VAL A 78 1.74 -37.83 -18.92
CA VAL A 78 0.53 -37.00 -18.86
C VAL A 78 0.59 -36.04 -17.68
N ALA A 79 1.01 -36.53 -16.50
CA ALA A 79 1.19 -35.68 -15.32
C ALA A 79 2.25 -34.58 -15.54
N ALA A 80 3.38 -34.91 -16.18
CA ALA A 80 4.42 -33.93 -16.51
C ALA A 80 3.93 -32.89 -17.53
N HIS A 81 3.11 -33.29 -18.51
CA HIS A 81 2.52 -32.35 -19.46
C HIS A 81 1.54 -31.39 -18.78
N ILE A 82 0.66 -31.90 -17.91
CA ILE A 82 -0.28 -31.08 -17.12
C ILE A 82 0.48 -30.09 -16.25
N GLN A 83 1.52 -30.53 -15.53
CA GLN A 83 2.34 -29.65 -14.71
C GLN A 83 3.01 -28.56 -15.55
N LYS A 84 3.57 -28.91 -16.72
CA LYS A 84 4.19 -27.94 -17.62
C LYS A 84 3.21 -26.88 -18.13
N GLU A 85 2.00 -27.26 -18.50
CA GLU A 85 0.98 -26.30 -18.92
C GLU A 85 0.49 -25.44 -17.74
N ALA A 86 0.40 -26.02 -16.53
CA ALA A 86 0.08 -25.27 -15.32
C ALA A 86 1.16 -24.23 -14.98
N ASP A 87 2.44 -24.60 -15.04
CA ASP A 87 3.57 -23.70 -14.80
C ASP A 87 3.59 -22.55 -15.82
N LYS A 88 3.37 -22.87 -17.10
CA LYS A 88 3.26 -21.88 -18.17
C LYS A 88 2.08 -20.93 -17.96
N ALA A 89 0.93 -21.44 -17.53
CA ALA A 89 -0.23 -20.62 -17.20
C ALA A 89 0.05 -19.71 -15.99
N ALA A 90 0.74 -20.21 -14.97
CA ALA A 90 1.15 -19.44 -13.80
C ALA A 90 2.13 -18.31 -14.17
N GLU A 91 3.13 -18.60 -15.02
CA GLU A 91 4.07 -17.59 -15.51
C GLU A 91 3.35 -16.50 -16.32
N ALA A 92 2.43 -16.87 -17.21
CA ALA A 92 1.62 -15.93 -17.97
C ALA A 92 0.74 -15.04 -17.06
N ALA A 93 0.15 -15.63 -16.02
CA ALA A 93 -0.62 -14.89 -15.01
C ALA A 93 0.27 -13.90 -14.24
N ALA A 94 1.45 -14.33 -13.80
CA ALA A 94 2.42 -13.47 -13.11
C ALA A 94 2.92 -12.32 -14.01
N ALA A 95 3.15 -12.59 -15.30
CA ALA A 95 3.48 -11.56 -16.29
C ALA A 95 2.35 -10.52 -16.42
N LYS A 96 1.08 -10.96 -16.45
CA LYS A 96 -0.08 -10.06 -16.51
C LYS A 96 -0.21 -9.19 -15.25
N VAL A 97 0.05 -9.74 -14.07
CA VAL A 97 0.08 -8.96 -12.81
C VAL A 97 1.20 -7.92 -12.83
N ARG A 98 2.41 -8.31 -13.23
CA ARG A 98 3.55 -7.39 -13.37
C ARG A 98 3.25 -6.26 -14.35
N TYR A 99 2.66 -6.57 -15.51
CA TYR A 99 2.28 -5.57 -16.50
C TYR A 99 1.24 -4.58 -15.96
N ARG A 100 0.19 -5.07 -15.29
CA ARG A 100 -0.82 -4.20 -14.65
C ARG A 100 -0.19 -3.31 -13.59
N HIS A 101 0.68 -3.85 -12.75
CA HIS A 101 1.39 -3.08 -11.74
C HIS A 101 2.25 -1.98 -12.38
N ALA A 102 3.03 -2.30 -13.43
CA ALA A 102 3.81 -1.32 -14.15
C ALA A 102 2.94 -0.20 -14.74
N ALA A 103 1.82 -0.54 -15.39
CA ALA A 103 0.88 0.44 -15.94
C ALA A 103 0.27 1.34 -14.85
N THR A 104 -0.08 0.78 -13.68
CA THR A 104 -0.56 1.56 -12.53
C THR A 104 0.52 2.52 -12.03
N MET A 105 1.76 2.04 -11.87
CA MET A 105 2.86 2.89 -11.41
C MET A 105 3.20 4.01 -12.39
N ASP A 106 3.11 3.74 -13.70
CA ASP A 106 3.29 4.77 -14.73
C ASP A 106 2.15 5.80 -14.72
N ALA A 107 0.91 5.37 -14.50
CA ALA A 107 -0.21 6.28 -14.32
C ALA A 107 -0.04 7.16 -13.07
N VAL A 108 0.41 6.59 -11.94
CA VAL A 108 0.72 7.35 -10.72
C VAL A 108 1.84 8.35 -10.97
N ARG A 109 2.94 7.94 -11.61
CA ARG A 109 4.05 8.85 -11.96
C ARG A 109 3.62 9.95 -12.93
N LYS A 110 2.67 9.67 -13.80
CA LYS A 110 2.10 10.67 -14.72
C LYS A 110 1.23 11.67 -13.95
N ASP A 111 0.34 11.19 -13.08
CA ASP A 111 -0.49 12.04 -12.20
C ASP A 111 0.39 12.97 -11.35
N LEU A 112 1.44 12.45 -10.72
CA LEU A 112 2.39 13.24 -9.93
C LEU A 112 3.05 14.36 -10.75
N ARG A 113 3.51 14.04 -11.97
CA ARG A 113 4.11 15.04 -12.88
C ARG A 113 3.14 16.10 -13.39
N GLU A 114 1.87 15.74 -13.57
CA GLU A 114 0.84 16.64 -14.09
C GLU A 114 0.14 17.45 -12.99
N ARG A 115 0.39 17.16 -11.71
CA ARG A 115 -0.14 17.96 -10.61
C ARG A 115 0.39 19.39 -10.69
N PRO A 116 -0.49 20.40 -10.61
CA PRO A 116 -0.05 21.78 -10.58
C PRO A 116 0.87 21.98 -9.38
N THR A 117 2.03 22.58 -9.63
CA THR A 117 2.97 22.98 -8.59
C THR A 117 2.23 23.83 -7.55
N ALA A 118 2.31 23.45 -6.27
CA ALA A 118 1.65 24.21 -5.20
C ALA A 118 2.08 25.69 -5.29
N TYR A 119 1.12 26.61 -5.27
CA TYR A 119 1.33 28.05 -5.52
C TYR A 119 2.45 28.68 -4.69
N TRP A 120 2.72 28.11 -3.51
CA TRP A 120 3.74 28.63 -2.63
C TRP A 120 5.16 28.31 -3.14
N LEU A 121 5.36 27.25 -3.93
CA LEU A 121 6.67 26.89 -4.52
C LEU A 121 7.18 27.87 -5.58
N THR A 122 6.29 28.61 -6.24
CA THR A 122 6.69 29.66 -7.20
C THR A 122 6.85 31.03 -6.54
N SER A 123 6.32 31.17 -5.32
CA SER A 123 6.17 32.46 -4.65
C SER A 123 7.03 32.61 -3.40
N HIS A 124 7.61 31.51 -2.89
CA HIS A 124 8.38 31.50 -1.64
C HIS A 124 9.85 31.23 -1.96
N PRO A 125 10.74 32.22 -1.83
CA PRO A 125 12.17 31.96 -1.89
C PRO A 125 12.58 31.01 -0.76
N CYS A 126 13.76 30.40 -0.88
CA CYS A 126 14.35 29.65 0.22
C CYS A 126 14.44 30.54 1.46
N ASP A 127 14.03 30.01 2.61
CA ASP A 127 14.22 30.71 3.88
C ASP A 127 15.73 30.88 4.15
N GLN A 128 16.10 31.87 4.98
CA GLN A 128 17.52 32.14 5.28
C GLN A 128 18.25 30.97 5.96
N TRP A 129 17.51 30.08 6.63
CA TRP A 129 18.07 28.88 7.26
C TRP A 129 18.31 27.73 6.28
N CYS A 130 17.74 27.79 5.08
CA CYS A 130 17.89 26.77 4.06
C CYS A 130 19.27 26.93 3.40
N THR A 131 20.24 26.15 3.86
CA THR A 131 21.63 26.20 3.39
C THR A 131 21.82 25.40 2.10
N ASN A 132 20.91 24.47 1.81
CA ASN A 132 20.94 23.61 0.62
C ASN A 132 20.28 24.24 -0.62
N GLY A 133 20.52 25.54 -0.85
CA GLY A 133 20.05 26.26 -2.05
C GLY A 133 20.42 25.60 -3.39
N ASN A 134 21.47 24.75 -3.41
CA ASN A 134 21.95 24.03 -4.58
C ASN A 134 21.23 22.69 -4.87
N ILE A 135 20.40 22.21 -3.95
CA ILE A 135 19.59 20.98 -4.09
C ILE A 135 18.15 21.31 -4.54
N HIS A 136 17.86 22.58 -4.81
CA HIS A 136 16.63 23.00 -5.48
C HIS A 136 16.89 23.19 -6.98
N ARG A 137 17.24 22.11 -7.69
CA ARG A 137 17.42 22.22 -9.13
C ARG A 137 16.05 22.37 -9.77
N SER A 138 15.99 23.17 -10.84
CA SER A 138 14.77 23.34 -11.64
C SER A 138 14.24 22.02 -12.22
N GLY A 139 15.05 20.97 -12.24
CA GLY A 139 14.70 19.63 -12.71
C GLY A 139 14.27 18.65 -11.61
N ASP A 140 14.33 19.02 -10.33
CA ASP A 140 13.83 18.15 -9.26
C ASP A 140 12.30 18.11 -9.31
N ASP A 141 11.74 16.92 -9.04
CA ASP A 141 10.29 16.73 -9.05
C ASP A 141 9.65 17.75 -8.09
N PRO A 142 8.52 18.40 -8.46
CA PRO A 142 7.85 19.34 -7.57
C PRO A 142 7.55 18.78 -6.18
N ASP A 143 7.34 17.47 -6.07
CA ASP A 143 7.09 16.76 -4.80
C ASP A 143 8.40 16.43 -4.04
N ASP A 144 9.57 16.54 -4.67
CA ASP A 144 10.90 16.32 -4.08
C ASP A 144 11.57 17.63 -3.59
N ARG A 145 10.87 18.77 -3.70
CA ARG A 145 11.40 20.06 -3.26
C ARG A 145 11.28 20.18 -1.74
N VAL A 146 12.33 19.77 -1.04
CA VAL A 146 12.46 19.89 0.41
C VAL A 146 13.47 20.99 0.72
N HIS A 147 13.11 21.92 1.63
CA HIS A 147 14.07 22.86 2.20
C HIS A 147 14.75 22.21 3.42
N GLU A 148 16.07 22.24 3.44
CA GLU A 148 16.88 21.66 4.52
C GLU A 148 17.93 22.66 5.01
N SER A 149 18.12 22.70 6.34
CA SER A 149 19.29 23.34 6.93
C SER A 149 20.51 22.40 6.89
N ASP A 150 21.65 22.91 7.34
CA ASP A 150 22.78 22.07 7.69
C ASP A 150 22.41 21.13 8.84
N PHE A 151 23.07 19.98 8.88
CA PHE A 151 23.02 19.11 10.05
C PHE A 151 23.80 19.74 11.20
N HIS A 152 23.17 19.72 12.36
CA HIS A 152 23.82 19.93 13.64
C HIS A 152 23.85 18.60 14.38
N SER A 153 24.82 18.43 15.28
CA SER A 153 24.94 17.17 16.02
C SER A 153 25.36 17.36 17.47
N VAL A 154 24.92 16.41 18.30
CA VAL A 154 25.31 16.27 19.70
C VAL A 154 25.74 14.83 19.93
N THR A 155 26.97 14.65 20.36
CA THR A 155 27.52 13.36 20.78
C THR A 155 27.16 13.09 22.24
N PHE A 156 26.55 11.94 22.52
CA PHE A 156 26.23 11.52 23.88
C PHE A 156 27.34 10.63 24.42
N ASP A 157 28.17 11.17 25.30
CA ASP A 157 29.07 10.34 26.08
C ASP A 157 28.27 9.67 27.20
N THR A 158 27.91 8.39 27.00
CA THR A 158 27.17 7.61 28.02
C THR A 158 28.09 6.81 28.93
N MET A 159 29.42 6.91 28.74
CA MET A 159 30.39 6.17 29.52
C MET A 159 30.91 7.01 30.69
N ASP A 160 31.31 6.33 31.77
CA ASP A 160 32.07 7.00 32.82
C ASP A 160 33.42 7.45 32.23
N PRO A 161 33.86 8.71 32.43
CA PRO A 161 35.13 9.21 31.89
C PRO A 161 36.36 8.39 32.33
N SER A 162 36.24 7.55 33.36
CA SER A 162 37.28 6.61 33.80
C SER A 162 37.38 5.32 32.97
N THR A 163 36.40 5.05 32.09
CA THR A 163 36.30 3.79 31.35
C THR A 163 36.70 3.99 29.89
N SER A 164 37.97 3.74 29.57
CA SER A 164 38.48 3.76 28.19
C SER A 164 38.22 2.43 27.49
N TYR A 165 37.21 2.37 26.62
CA TYR A 165 37.13 1.32 25.59
C TYR A 165 37.55 1.90 24.25
N ALA A 166 38.63 1.36 23.67
CA ALA A 166 39.14 1.79 22.37
C ALA A 166 38.14 1.60 21.19
N GLU A 167 37.07 0.85 21.43
CA GLU A 167 36.07 0.47 20.43
C GLU A 167 34.73 1.19 20.61
N TYR A 168 34.56 1.97 21.69
CA TYR A 168 33.30 2.67 21.93
C TYR A 168 33.24 3.97 21.11
N GLN A 169 32.35 3.99 20.12
CA GLN A 169 31.94 5.22 19.45
C GLN A 169 30.69 5.74 20.14
N PRO A 170 30.72 6.93 20.77
CA PRO A 170 29.54 7.44 21.44
C PRO A 170 28.45 7.75 20.41
N PRO A 171 27.18 7.45 20.73
CA PRO A 171 26.08 7.71 19.81
C PRO A 171 25.99 9.21 19.51
N GLU A 172 25.77 9.52 18.25
CA GLU A 172 25.58 10.88 17.76
C GLU A 172 24.12 11.07 17.39
N MET A 173 23.48 12.09 17.96
CA MET A 173 22.18 12.55 17.50
C MET A 173 22.37 13.76 16.62
N ARG A 174 21.83 13.70 15.42
CA ARG A 174 21.85 14.78 14.44
C ARG A 174 20.46 15.37 14.32
N PHE A 175 20.41 16.64 13.97
CA PHE A 175 19.18 17.38 13.79
C PHE A 175 19.33 18.40 12.67
N LEU A 176 18.25 18.62 11.93
CA LEU A 176 18.13 19.66 10.91
C LEU A 176 16.71 20.22 10.88
N LEU A 177 16.57 21.40 10.29
CA LEU A 177 15.27 21.93 9.91
C LEU A 177 14.91 21.40 8.53
N GLN A 178 13.74 20.78 8.40
CA GLN A 178 13.20 20.29 7.15
C GLN A 178 11.83 20.90 6.91
N ARG A 179 11.57 21.44 5.72
CA ARG A 179 10.22 21.81 5.28
C ARG A 179 9.95 21.12 3.96
N GLY A 180 9.02 20.17 3.98
CA GLY A 180 8.56 19.55 2.74
C GLY A 180 7.83 20.56 1.86
N TYR A 181 7.77 20.29 0.56
CA TYR A 181 6.69 20.83 -0.29
C TYR A 181 5.32 20.51 0.39
N ARG A 182 4.18 21.12 0.11
CA ARG A 182 2.96 21.08 0.98
C ARG A 182 3.05 21.57 2.44
N GLU A 183 4.20 21.61 3.12
CA GLU A 183 4.29 22.11 4.50
C GLU A 183 4.51 23.62 4.54
N SER A 184 3.73 24.33 5.37
CA SER A 184 3.86 25.78 5.57
C SER A 184 4.94 26.15 6.61
N GLU A 185 5.20 25.25 7.55
CA GLU A 185 6.13 25.44 8.67
C GLU A 185 7.23 24.37 8.60
N PRO A 186 8.51 24.72 8.83
CA PRO A 186 9.56 23.72 8.97
C PRO A 186 9.36 22.88 10.22
N ARG A 187 9.93 21.68 10.20
CA ARG A 187 9.95 20.72 11.30
C ARG A 187 11.39 20.45 11.72
N LEU A 188 11.58 20.17 12.99
CA LEU A 188 12.84 19.62 13.49
C LEU A 188 12.85 18.12 13.17
N TYR A 189 13.77 17.72 12.29
CA TYR A 189 14.08 16.32 12.04
C TYR A 189 15.21 15.89 12.98
N MET A 190 15.06 14.73 13.62
CA MET A 190 16.05 14.17 14.55
C MET A 190 16.39 12.75 14.12
N GLU A 191 17.68 12.45 14.01
CA GLU A 191 18.21 11.12 13.67
C GLU A 191 19.29 10.70 14.66
N MET A 192 19.47 9.39 14.80
CA MET A 192 20.52 8.78 15.62
C MET A 192 21.10 7.62 14.81
N GLU A 193 22.42 7.63 14.60
CA GLU A 193 23.10 6.60 13.81
C GLU A 193 22.49 6.40 12.40
N ASP A 194 22.13 7.51 11.74
CA ASP A 194 21.45 7.55 10.44
C ASP A 194 20.03 6.94 10.41
N GLU A 195 19.45 6.61 11.57
CA GLU A 195 18.06 6.19 11.70
C GLU A 195 17.16 7.37 12.13
N PRO A 196 16.01 7.61 11.46
CA PRO A 196 15.07 8.65 11.88
C PRO A 196 14.49 8.30 13.25
N VAL A 197 14.71 9.17 14.23
CA VAL A 197 14.19 9.00 15.59
C VAL A 197 12.82 9.65 15.71
N ALA A 198 12.71 10.92 15.29
CA ALA A 198 11.51 11.71 15.50
C ALA A 198 11.43 12.92 14.57
N TRP A 199 10.21 13.42 14.46
CA TRP A 199 9.86 14.69 13.83
C TRP A 199 9.11 15.53 14.84
N ALA A 200 9.38 16.82 14.89
CA ALA A 200 8.68 17.75 15.76
C ALA A 200 8.34 19.04 15.00
N THR A 201 7.14 19.58 15.24
CA THR A 201 6.83 20.98 14.91
C THR A 201 7.77 21.92 15.67
N LEU A 202 7.90 23.19 15.25
CA LEU A 202 8.76 24.15 15.97
C LEU A 202 8.33 24.31 17.43
N ARG A 203 7.02 24.35 17.69
CA ARG A 203 6.47 24.40 19.05
C ARG A 203 6.85 23.17 19.88
N GLU A 204 6.74 21.97 19.32
CA GLU A 204 7.13 20.75 20.02
C GLU A 204 8.65 20.70 20.28
N ALA A 205 9.45 21.17 19.33
CA ALA A 205 10.90 21.27 19.47
C ALA A 205 11.30 22.27 20.58
N GLU A 206 10.65 23.44 20.65
CA GLU A 206 10.84 24.42 21.73
C GLU A 206 10.48 23.84 23.10
N LEU A 207 9.35 23.12 23.18
CA LEU A 207 8.91 22.45 24.41
C LEU A 207 9.91 21.36 24.83
N LEU A 208 10.38 20.56 23.88
CA LEU A 208 11.40 19.54 24.12
C LEU A 208 12.69 20.16 24.68
N ALA A 209 13.21 21.20 24.01
CA ALA A 209 14.40 21.92 24.45
C ALA A 209 14.22 22.50 25.86
N PHE A 210 13.05 23.09 26.15
CA PHE A 210 12.73 23.61 27.47
C PHE A 210 12.77 22.51 28.54
N ARG A 211 12.16 21.35 28.29
CA ARG A 211 12.15 20.21 29.23
C ARG A 211 13.54 19.65 29.47
N ILE A 212 14.36 19.54 28.43
CA ILE A 212 15.76 19.11 28.56
C ILE A 212 16.54 20.08 29.46
N LEU A 213 16.44 21.39 29.21
CA LEU A 213 17.13 22.40 30.01
C LEU A 213 16.66 22.43 31.46
N ASP A 214 15.38 22.20 31.71
CA ASP A 214 14.84 22.10 33.07
C ASP A 214 15.43 20.90 33.84
N LEU A 215 15.49 19.72 33.22
CA LEU A 215 16.12 18.54 33.80
C LEU A 215 17.61 18.78 34.11
N VAL A 216 18.34 19.46 33.22
CA VAL A 216 19.75 19.83 33.44
C VAL A 216 19.90 20.75 34.66
N ARG A 217 18.99 21.72 34.86
CA ARG A 217 19.01 22.60 36.04
C ARG A 217 18.74 21.83 37.32
N GLN A 218 17.73 20.97 37.32
CA GLN A 218 17.40 20.10 38.46
C GLN A 218 18.61 19.24 38.84
N ALA A 219 19.28 18.61 37.86
CA ALA A 219 20.48 17.82 38.08
C ALA A 219 21.66 18.64 38.67
N ARG A 220 21.72 19.95 38.39
CA ARG A 220 22.72 20.88 38.93
C ARG A 220 22.34 21.48 40.28
N GLY A 221 21.19 21.10 40.86
CA GLY A 221 20.68 21.68 42.11
C GLY A 221 20.32 23.17 41.98
N GLN A 222 20.02 23.63 40.77
CA GLN A 222 19.59 25.01 40.54
C GLN A 222 18.08 25.14 40.76
N GLU A 223 17.65 26.22 41.42
CA GLU A 223 16.22 26.53 41.47
C GLU A 223 15.69 26.78 40.06
N PRO A 224 14.45 26.33 39.75
CA PRO A 224 13.83 26.62 38.47
C PRO A 224 13.73 28.14 38.28
N PRO A 225 13.88 28.65 37.05
CA PRO A 225 13.68 30.07 36.80
C PRO A 225 12.29 30.48 37.27
N ARG A 226 12.21 31.54 38.08
CA ARG A 226 10.94 32.05 38.65
C ARG A 226 9.92 32.42 37.57
N THR A 227 10.40 32.73 36.37
CA THR A 227 9.63 32.91 35.16
C THR A 227 9.85 31.71 34.25
N GLN A 228 8.89 30.80 34.22
CA GLN A 228 8.83 29.82 33.15
C GLN A 228 8.50 30.57 31.85
N LEU A 229 9.34 30.37 30.83
CA LEU A 229 9.11 30.94 29.50
C LEU A 229 7.81 30.40 28.88
N PHE A 230 7.40 29.17 29.24
CA PHE A 230 6.17 28.53 28.80
C PHE A 230 5.50 27.75 29.94
N ASP A 231 4.17 27.72 29.98
CA ASP A 231 3.38 26.89 30.90
C ASP A 231 3.42 25.40 30.50
N SER A 232 2.75 24.54 31.27
CA SER A 232 2.68 23.10 30.97
C SER A 232 2.01 22.77 29.63
N GLU A 233 1.30 23.70 29.03
CA GLU A 233 0.66 23.60 27.72
C GLU A 233 1.48 24.30 26.62
N GLY A 234 2.67 24.82 26.93
CA GLY A 234 3.54 25.51 25.99
C GLY A 234 3.15 26.97 25.71
N ARG A 235 2.35 27.62 26.58
CA ARG A 235 1.96 29.03 26.41
C ARG A 235 2.92 29.95 27.14
N CYS A 236 3.34 31.03 26.48
CA CYS A 236 4.24 31.99 27.12
C CYS A 236 3.56 32.70 28.30
N ALA A 237 4.30 32.92 29.39
CA ALA A 237 3.79 33.69 30.54
C ALA A 237 3.71 35.20 30.26
N ASP A 238 4.35 35.67 29.18
CA ASP A 238 4.32 37.05 28.75
C ASP A 238 3.02 37.36 27.99
N ARG A 239 2.21 38.25 28.57
CA ARG A 239 0.95 38.73 27.97
C ARG A 239 1.16 39.54 26.69
N GLU A 240 2.38 40.01 26.44
CA GLU A 240 2.73 40.73 25.22
C GLU A 240 3.26 39.78 24.12
N CYS A 241 3.36 38.47 24.38
CA CYS A 241 3.78 37.50 23.39
C CYS A 241 2.74 37.37 22.27
N VAL A 242 3.02 38.04 21.15
CA VAL A 242 2.15 38.11 19.96
C VAL A 242 1.84 36.71 19.40
N THR A 243 2.79 35.78 19.49
CA THR A 243 2.63 34.40 19.00
C THR A 243 1.58 33.62 19.80
N CYS A 244 1.52 33.78 21.13
CA CYS A 244 0.55 33.08 21.98
C CYS A 244 -0.84 33.75 22.02
N HIS A 245 -0.93 35.05 21.74
CA HIS A 245 -2.19 35.80 21.78
C HIS A 245 -2.84 36.03 20.40
N ALA A 246 -2.15 35.73 19.30
CA ALA A 246 -2.71 35.84 17.95
C ALA A 246 -3.93 34.92 17.74
N GLU A 247 -3.95 33.71 18.33
CA GLU A 247 -5.05 32.75 18.15
C GLU A 247 -6.31 33.13 18.93
N GLN A 248 -6.19 33.75 20.12
CA GLN A 248 -7.36 34.18 20.91
C GLN A 248 -8.12 35.33 20.26
N SER A 249 -7.42 36.13 19.45
CA SER A 249 -7.99 37.27 18.74
C SER A 249 -8.90 36.84 17.57
N GLN A 250 -8.64 35.67 16.97
CA GLN A 250 -9.41 35.17 15.83
C GLN A 250 -10.62 34.31 16.23
N ALA A 251 -10.63 33.73 17.43
CA ALA A 251 -11.76 32.97 17.94
C ALA A 251 -12.92 33.83 18.49
N SER A 252 -12.72 35.15 18.56
CA SER A 252 -13.67 36.11 19.14
C SER A 252 -14.37 37.01 18.11
N ALA A 253 -14.15 36.77 16.82
CA ALA A 253 -14.76 37.49 15.69
C ALA A 253 -15.72 36.58 14.93
#